data_AF-A0A0N5CRX5-F1
#
_entry.id   AF-A0A0N5CRX5-F1
#
_cell.length_a   1.000
_cell.length_b   1.000
_cell.length_c   1.000
_cell.angle_alpha   90.00
_cell.angle_beta   90.00
_cell.angle_gamma   90.00
#
_symmetry.space_group_name_H-M   'P 1'
#
loop_
_entity.id
_entity.type
_entity.pdbx_description
1 polymer ?
#
loop_
_entity_poly.entity_id
_entity_poly.type
_entity_poly.pdbx_seq_one_letter_code
_entity_poly.pdbx_strand_id
1 'polypeptide(L)'
;MESFDAQKIKNNVKWLSEKVHVAGTKENAELMKKIASEYESYGYDVKTYSYKVLLNYPNYEKPNQIEVEMTDKSWKMLSNGLGERVGPKEALEQQKDARGLLYWTAYSANGTALGPVVYVNYGIQDDYVRLEKQGISIKGKIVLCRYGALFRGDKVQLAVQRGAIGMILYSDPFDYKSGGSDGKVFPHEIWLPDSGAQRGTLLKTDGDPETPLVPSRYYTYRTETEETLRSQHILPSIPVMPIGYRDAKKIMENLDGPEVQFHDWIGSMNITYRTHGSAIFRLTVHSTFTHRVVKNVIATLFGRNEPDRYVLFSNHYDAWVKGAIDPLSATATMLEIARVLSEINRLTNWRARRTIMFCSWDAEEFGLIGTESSTEWVEELMKPLQQRAVAVINVDNISGNTSLSVKAVPLLYRVIVNAAAKVRSPNVLEHKADRKTLLDSWKFYDPKGPISGDRSIPSISVPTSGSDFQVFFHITYHFLLTF
;
A
#
# COMPACT_ATOMS: atom_id res chain seq x y z
N MET A 1 7.19 -28.71 7.83
CA MET A 1 7.15 -27.58 8.79
C MET A 1 8.52 -27.31 9.38
N GLU A 2 9.28 -28.35 9.77
CA GLU A 2 10.62 -28.17 10.38
C GLU A 2 11.69 -27.62 9.41
N SER A 3 11.47 -27.71 8.09
CA SER A 3 12.42 -27.21 7.08
C SER A 3 12.39 -25.69 6.87
N PHE A 4 11.39 -24.98 7.43
CA PHE A 4 11.28 -23.53 7.33
C PHE A 4 12.21 -22.86 8.34
N ASP A 5 12.98 -21.88 7.89
CA ASP A 5 13.97 -21.17 8.72
C ASP A 5 13.69 -19.67 8.77
N ALA A 6 13.33 -19.17 9.96
CA ALA A 6 13.08 -17.75 10.19
C ALA A 6 14.32 -16.87 9.94
N GLN A 7 15.54 -17.40 10.12
CA GLN A 7 16.76 -16.67 9.83
C GLN A 7 16.96 -16.48 8.32
N LYS A 8 16.51 -17.44 7.48
CA LYS A 8 16.51 -17.28 6.02
C LYS A 8 15.52 -16.22 5.59
N ILE A 9 14.31 -16.20 6.16
CA ILE A 9 13.32 -15.14 5.89
C ILE A 9 13.90 -13.77 6.27
N LYS A 10 14.51 -13.66 7.46
CA LYS A 10 15.17 -12.41 7.89
C LYS A 10 16.29 -11.97 6.94
N ASN A 11 17.11 -12.90 6.47
CA ASN A 11 18.17 -12.60 5.51
C ASN A 11 17.58 -12.18 4.16
N ASN A 12 16.48 -12.79 3.74
CA ASN A 12 15.75 -12.42 2.53
C ASN A 12 15.24 -10.97 2.60
N VAL A 13 14.55 -10.61 3.68
CA VAL A 13 14.10 -9.22 3.90
C VAL A 13 15.28 -8.25 3.80
N LYS A 14 16.42 -8.58 4.43
CA LYS A 14 17.59 -7.69 4.48
C LYS A 14 18.13 -7.33 3.09
N TRP A 15 18.27 -8.30 2.19
CA TRP A 15 18.81 -8.02 0.85
C TRP A 15 17.75 -7.46 -0.09
N LEU A 16 16.49 -7.86 0.06
CA LEU A 16 15.37 -7.32 -0.71
C LEU A 16 15.21 -5.82 -0.41
N SER A 17 15.27 -5.43 0.87
CA SER A 17 15.04 -4.05 1.33
C SER A 17 16.31 -3.21 1.40
N GLU A 18 17.39 -3.59 0.71
CA GLU A 18 18.69 -2.93 0.81
C GLU A 18 18.64 -1.50 0.25
N LYS A 19 17.99 -1.33 -0.90
CA LYS A 19 17.90 -0.08 -1.67
C LYS A 19 16.47 0.44 -1.72
N VAL A 20 16.30 1.71 -2.11
CA VAL A 20 15.00 2.22 -2.54
C VAL A 20 14.66 1.58 -3.89
N HIS A 21 13.45 1.03 -4.05
CA HIS A 21 13.05 0.27 -5.25
C HIS A 21 11.62 0.59 -5.71
N VAL A 22 11.37 1.87 -6.01
CA VAL A 22 10.09 2.32 -6.58
C VAL A 22 9.85 1.65 -7.93
N ALA A 23 8.61 1.26 -8.22
CA ALA A 23 8.23 0.64 -9.49
C ALA A 23 8.79 1.40 -10.71
N GLY A 24 9.19 0.69 -11.75
CA GLY A 24 9.76 1.28 -12.97
C GLY A 24 11.15 1.94 -12.84
N THR A 25 11.79 1.91 -11.67
CA THR A 25 13.17 2.40 -11.48
C THR A 25 14.22 1.34 -11.84
N LYS A 26 15.48 1.78 -12.00
CA LYS A 26 16.60 0.87 -12.27
C LYS A 26 16.80 -0.11 -11.11
N GLU A 27 16.70 0.36 -9.88
CA GLU A 27 16.86 -0.44 -8.67
C GLU A 27 15.78 -1.52 -8.55
N ASN A 28 14.53 -1.19 -8.89
CA ASN A 28 13.45 -2.17 -8.89
C ASN A 28 13.65 -3.23 -9.99
N ALA A 29 14.13 -2.84 -11.17
CA ALA A 29 14.50 -3.78 -12.23
C ALA A 29 15.69 -4.68 -11.86
N GLU A 30 16.65 -4.17 -11.07
CA GLU A 30 17.75 -4.97 -10.51
C GLU A 30 17.22 -5.97 -9.46
N LEU A 31 16.32 -5.53 -8.58
CA LEU A 31 15.68 -6.36 -7.56
C LEU A 31 14.90 -7.52 -8.20
N MET A 32 14.10 -7.23 -9.23
CA MET A 32 13.37 -8.21 -10.01
C MET A 32 14.28 -9.31 -10.57
N LYS A 33 15.42 -8.93 -11.17
CA LYS A 33 16.39 -9.90 -11.70
C LYS A 33 16.93 -10.81 -10.59
N LYS A 34 17.23 -10.25 -9.42
CA LYS A 34 17.69 -11.05 -8.27
C LYS A 34 16.62 -12.04 -7.81
N ILE A 35 15.36 -11.60 -7.70
CA ILE A 35 14.22 -12.48 -7.36
C ILE A 35 14.09 -13.62 -8.37
N ALA A 36 14.13 -13.31 -9.68
CA ALA A 36 14.08 -14.32 -10.73
C ALA A 36 15.23 -15.33 -10.60
N SER A 37 16.47 -14.86 -10.39
CA SER A 37 17.64 -15.73 -10.21
C SER A 37 17.55 -16.62 -8.96
N GLU A 38 16.96 -16.15 -7.86
CA GLU A 38 16.71 -17.01 -6.69
C GLU A 38 15.77 -18.17 -7.05
N TYR A 39 14.65 -17.90 -7.72
CA TYR A 39 13.74 -18.95 -8.18
C TYR A 39 14.41 -19.93 -9.16
N GLU A 40 15.19 -19.43 -10.12
CA GLU A 40 15.97 -20.26 -11.05
C GLU A 40 16.95 -21.17 -10.29
N SER A 41 17.63 -20.63 -9.28
CA SER A 41 18.57 -21.40 -8.45
C SER A 41 17.90 -22.53 -7.68
N TYR A 42 16.61 -22.37 -7.36
CA TYR A 42 15.80 -23.41 -6.74
C TYR A 42 15.21 -24.41 -7.77
N GLY A 43 15.48 -24.24 -9.06
CA GLY A 43 15.08 -25.16 -10.14
C GLY A 43 13.64 -24.97 -10.64
N TYR A 44 13.07 -23.77 -10.48
CA TYR A 44 11.76 -23.43 -11.04
C TYR A 44 11.86 -23.02 -12.52
N ASP A 45 10.78 -23.20 -13.28
CA ASP A 45 10.65 -22.59 -14.61
C ASP A 45 10.23 -21.13 -14.44
N VAL A 46 11.14 -20.20 -14.74
CA VAL A 46 10.94 -18.77 -14.50
C VAL A 46 10.67 -18.03 -15.81
N LYS A 47 9.58 -17.28 -15.83
CA LYS A 47 9.22 -16.39 -16.95
C LYS A 47 9.03 -14.98 -16.45
N THR A 48 9.45 -14.02 -17.26
CA THR A 48 9.22 -12.60 -16.98
C THR A 48 8.29 -12.00 -18.02
N TYR A 49 7.38 -11.13 -17.57
CA TYR A 49 6.41 -10.46 -18.42
C TYR A 49 6.62 -8.96 -18.29
N SER A 50 6.80 -8.27 -19.41
CA SER A 50 7.10 -6.83 -19.44
C SER A 50 5.92 -6.03 -19.99
N TYR A 51 5.64 -4.91 -19.33
CA TYR A 51 4.53 -4.01 -19.67
C TYR A 51 5.04 -2.57 -19.66
N LYS A 52 4.60 -1.76 -20.62
CA LYS A 52 4.99 -0.35 -20.72
C LYS A 52 3.83 0.49 -20.24
N VAL A 53 3.90 0.97 -19.01
CA VAL A 53 2.77 1.56 -18.28
C VAL A 53 2.99 3.03 -17.94
N LEU A 54 1.92 3.79 -17.74
CA LEU A 54 1.99 5.20 -17.35
C LEU A 54 2.17 5.35 -15.82
N LEU A 55 3.36 5.78 -15.39
CA LEU A 55 3.67 6.07 -13.98
C LEU A 55 3.88 7.58 -13.78
N ASN A 56 3.78 8.02 -12.52
CA ASN A 56 3.99 9.41 -12.13
C ASN A 56 5.02 9.52 -11.00
N TYR A 57 6.01 10.40 -11.12
CA TYR A 57 7.08 10.53 -10.13
C TYR A 57 7.20 11.96 -9.62
N PRO A 58 7.74 12.17 -8.41
CA PRO A 58 8.09 13.51 -7.97
C PRO A 58 9.33 13.98 -8.72
N ASN A 59 9.59 15.28 -8.69
CA ASN A 59 10.92 15.78 -9.02
C ASN A 59 11.87 15.53 -7.83
N TYR A 60 12.79 14.57 -7.99
CA TYR A 60 13.75 14.21 -6.94
C TYR A 60 14.79 15.31 -6.62
N GLU A 61 15.02 16.24 -7.54
CA GLU A 61 15.95 17.36 -7.37
C GLU A 61 15.26 18.62 -6.82
N LYS A 62 13.96 18.75 -7.09
CA LYS A 62 13.13 19.88 -6.65
C LYS A 62 11.90 19.37 -5.90
N PRO A 63 12.01 19.12 -4.58
CA PRO A 63 10.90 18.63 -3.76
C PRO A 63 9.68 19.55 -3.77
N ASN A 64 8.53 18.97 -3.43
CA ASN A 64 7.29 19.70 -3.19
C ASN A 64 7.43 20.64 -1.98
N GLN A 65 6.67 21.73 -1.94
CA GLN A 65 6.82 22.75 -0.90
C GLN A 65 5.47 23.30 -0.42
N ILE A 66 5.44 23.70 0.84
CA ILE A 66 4.31 24.41 1.45
C ILE A 66 4.86 25.64 2.17
N GLU A 67 4.32 26.80 1.82
CA GLU A 67 4.69 28.08 2.40
C GLU A 67 3.43 28.86 2.84
N VAL A 68 3.60 29.80 3.75
CA VAL A 68 2.56 30.74 4.19
C VAL A 68 2.99 32.17 3.92
N GLU A 69 2.05 33.00 3.46
CA GLU A 69 2.27 34.44 3.27
C GLU A 69 2.29 35.13 4.63
N MET A 70 3.37 35.85 4.92
CA MET A 70 3.53 36.64 6.13
C MET A 70 2.93 38.05 5.95
N THR A 71 2.77 38.79 7.04
CA THR A 71 2.18 40.15 7.03
C THR A 71 2.96 41.15 6.17
N ASP A 72 4.27 40.93 5.98
CA ASP A 72 5.16 41.74 5.15
C ASP A 72 5.19 41.30 3.67
N LYS A 73 4.30 40.39 3.26
CA LYS A 73 4.24 39.79 1.92
C LYS A 73 5.43 38.89 1.56
N SER A 74 6.29 38.57 2.53
CA SER A 74 7.27 37.51 2.38
C SER A 74 6.63 36.12 2.53
N TRP A 75 7.33 35.10 2.05
CA TRP A 75 6.89 33.71 2.15
C TRP A 75 7.73 32.96 3.17
N LYS A 76 7.06 32.34 4.15
CA LYS A 76 7.70 31.49 5.15
C LYS A 76 7.48 30.03 4.80
N MET A 77 8.57 29.28 4.65
CA MET A 77 8.57 27.83 4.44
C MET A 77 7.99 27.11 5.67
N LEU A 78 6.92 26.34 5.48
CA LEU A 78 6.36 25.45 6.51
C LEU A 78 6.81 24.01 6.31
N SER A 79 6.85 23.55 5.06
CA SER A 79 7.39 22.25 4.67
C SER A 79 8.27 22.38 3.43
N ASN A 80 9.48 21.84 3.51
CA ASN A 80 10.40 21.69 2.37
C ASN A 80 10.15 20.39 1.58
N GLY A 81 9.09 19.64 1.92
CA GLY A 81 8.74 18.38 1.29
C GLY A 81 9.67 17.21 1.62
N LEU A 82 10.41 17.29 2.72
CA LEU A 82 11.32 16.23 3.16
C LEU A 82 11.02 15.78 4.59
N GLY A 83 11.03 14.45 4.76
CA GLY A 83 11.13 13.81 6.07
C GLY A 83 12.53 13.92 6.67
N GLU A 84 12.68 13.51 7.92
CA GLU A 84 13.98 13.45 8.59
C GLU A 84 14.46 12.01 8.70
N ARG A 85 15.78 11.86 8.72
CA ARG A 85 16.41 10.58 9.04
C ARG A 85 16.34 10.39 10.55
N VAL A 86 15.70 9.32 10.98
CA VAL A 86 15.52 9.01 12.40
C VAL A 86 16.12 7.66 12.74
N GLY A 87 16.61 7.51 13.96
CA GLY A 87 17.08 6.22 14.49
C GLY A 87 18.58 6.13 14.81
N PRO A 88 19.03 4.95 15.25
CA PRO A 88 20.44 4.70 15.52
C PRO A 88 21.27 4.79 14.24
N LYS A 89 22.60 4.82 14.37
CA LYS A 89 23.54 4.95 13.25
C LYS A 89 23.20 4.01 12.08
N GLU A 90 22.90 2.75 12.34
CA GLU A 90 22.52 1.79 11.29
C GLU A 90 21.27 2.24 10.51
N ALA A 91 20.22 2.71 11.19
CA ALA A 91 19.01 3.20 10.55
C ALA A 91 19.28 4.45 9.71
N LEU A 92 20.12 5.37 10.20
CA LEU A 92 20.52 6.57 9.45
C LEU A 92 21.30 6.21 8.18
N GLU A 93 22.19 5.22 8.27
CA GLU A 93 22.95 4.70 7.13
C GLU A 93 22.03 4.03 6.11
N GLN A 94 21.00 3.30 6.58
CA GLN A 94 19.98 2.73 5.71
C GLN A 94 19.12 3.81 5.03
N GLN A 95 18.97 4.99 5.62
CA GLN A 95 18.19 6.13 5.07
C GLN A 95 19.04 7.11 4.24
N LYS A 96 20.24 6.70 3.79
CA LYS A 96 21.14 7.56 3.00
C LYS A 96 20.56 8.04 1.67
N ASP A 97 19.72 7.24 1.04
CA ASP A 97 19.08 7.63 -0.22
C ASP A 97 18.05 8.73 0.03
N ALA A 98 18.33 9.93 -0.48
CA ALA A 98 17.47 11.10 -0.29
C ALA A 98 16.08 10.92 -0.93
N ARG A 99 15.92 10.05 -1.94
CA ARG A 99 14.63 9.75 -2.57
C ARG A 99 13.62 9.22 -1.55
N GLY A 100 14.09 8.51 -0.53
CA GLY A 100 13.26 7.97 0.55
C GLY A 100 12.70 9.03 1.51
N LEU A 101 13.17 10.28 1.44
CA LEU A 101 12.70 11.38 2.30
C LEU A 101 11.62 12.24 1.64
N LEU A 102 11.47 12.19 0.31
CA LEU A 102 10.56 13.09 -0.41
C LEU A 102 9.09 12.83 -0.11
N TYR A 103 8.35 13.87 0.22
CA TYR A 103 6.91 13.82 0.40
C TYR A 103 6.18 13.97 -0.93
N TRP A 104 5.48 12.93 -1.35
CA TRP A 104 4.72 12.95 -2.60
C TRP A 104 3.65 11.85 -2.63
N THR A 105 2.63 12.07 -3.45
CA THR A 105 1.65 11.05 -3.82
C THR A 105 1.71 10.87 -5.32
N ALA A 106 1.63 9.63 -5.80
CA ALA A 106 1.59 9.40 -7.24
C ALA A 106 0.30 9.95 -7.83
N TYR A 107 0.38 10.42 -9.06
CA TYR A 107 -0.73 10.92 -9.88
C TYR A 107 -1.27 12.30 -9.48
N SER A 108 -0.69 12.96 -8.49
CA SER A 108 -0.99 14.36 -8.18
C SER A 108 -0.78 15.26 -9.39
N ALA A 109 -1.65 16.26 -9.57
CA ALA A 109 -1.42 17.30 -10.57
C ALA A 109 -0.16 18.11 -10.23
N ASN A 110 0.63 18.42 -11.26
CA ASN A 110 1.76 19.33 -11.17
C ASN A 110 1.25 20.77 -11.16
N GLY A 111 1.80 21.62 -10.31
CA GLY A 111 1.43 23.03 -10.26
C GLY A 111 1.41 23.63 -8.86
N THR A 112 0.91 24.86 -8.78
CA THR A 112 0.86 25.64 -7.54
C THR A 112 -0.59 26.04 -7.22
N ALA A 113 -1.03 25.72 -6.02
CA ALA A 113 -2.29 26.22 -5.45
C ALA A 113 -1.99 27.35 -4.47
N LEU A 114 -2.75 28.45 -4.58
CA LEU A 114 -2.62 29.62 -3.73
C LEU A 114 -3.97 29.92 -3.08
N GLY A 115 -4.06 29.79 -1.76
CA GLY A 115 -5.31 30.10 -1.07
C GLY A 115 -5.28 29.78 0.42
N PRO A 116 -6.35 30.12 1.15
CA PRO A 116 -6.48 29.76 2.56
C PRO A 116 -6.66 28.26 2.73
N VAL A 117 -6.33 27.77 3.92
CA VAL A 117 -6.50 26.37 4.31
C VAL A 117 -7.78 26.16 5.11
N VAL A 118 -8.51 25.08 4.80
CA VAL A 118 -9.64 24.57 5.59
C VAL A 118 -9.35 23.14 6.02
N TYR A 119 -9.47 22.87 7.32
CA TYR A 119 -9.34 21.56 7.92
C TYR A 119 -10.67 20.81 7.84
N VAL A 120 -10.64 19.57 7.31
CA VAL A 120 -11.84 18.78 6.98
C VAL A 120 -11.89 17.41 7.66
N ASN A 121 -11.16 17.23 8.76
CA ASN A 121 -11.06 15.92 9.43
C ASN A 121 -10.60 14.81 8.48
N TYR A 122 -11.37 13.74 8.30
CA TYR A 122 -11.03 12.65 7.37
C TYR A 122 -11.53 12.94 5.95
N GLY A 123 -12.20 14.07 5.69
CA GLY A 123 -12.69 14.41 4.36
C GLY A 123 -13.71 13.40 3.84
N ILE A 124 -14.50 12.79 4.73
CA ILE A 124 -15.65 11.96 4.35
C ILE A 124 -16.85 12.86 4.01
N GLN A 125 -17.87 12.30 3.36
CA GLN A 125 -19.07 13.05 2.98
C GLN A 125 -19.69 13.82 4.17
N ASP A 126 -19.80 13.16 5.33
CA ASP A 126 -20.35 13.76 6.54
C ASP A 126 -19.51 14.93 7.08
N ASP A 127 -18.18 14.90 6.89
CA ASP A 127 -17.32 15.98 7.34
C ASP A 127 -17.63 17.28 6.56
N TYR A 128 -17.82 17.17 5.25
CA TYR A 128 -18.20 18.32 4.42
C TYR A 128 -19.60 18.84 4.76
N VAL A 129 -20.58 17.95 4.98
CA VAL A 129 -21.93 18.36 5.39
C VAL A 129 -21.91 19.13 6.71
N ARG A 130 -21.03 18.75 7.65
CA ARG A 130 -20.86 19.49 8.92
C ARG A 130 -20.28 20.89 8.70
N LEU A 131 -19.29 21.04 7.82
CA LEU A 131 -18.73 22.36 7.47
C LEU A 131 -19.75 23.26 6.79
N GLU A 132 -20.51 22.72 5.84
CA GLU A 132 -21.56 23.43 5.12
C GLU A 132 -22.64 23.95 6.09
N LYS A 133 -23.03 23.15 7.10
CA LYS A 133 -23.95 23.58 8.17
C LYS A 133 -23.39 24.69 9.06
N GLN A 134 -22.06 24.80 9.18
CA GLN A 134 -21.39 25.91 9.86
C GLN A 134 -21.14 27.11 8.94
N GLY A 135 -21.60 27.07 7.69
CA GLY A 135 -21.38 28.13 6.70
C GLY A 135 -19.95 28.18 6.16
N ILE A 136 -19.15 27.12 6.34
CA ILE A 136 -17.76 27.05 5.90
C ILE A 136 -17.70 26.42 4.51
N SER A 137 -17.21 27.18 3.52
CA SER A 137 -17.01 26.70 2.14
C SER A 137 -15.55 26.41 1.84
N ILE A 138 -15.28 25.28 1.19
CA ILE A 138 -13.94 24.90 0.71
C ILE A 138 -13.67 25.33 -0.74
N LYS A 139 -14.63 25.99 -1.40
CA LYS A 139 -14.48 26.46 -2.77
C LYS A 139 -13.35 27.51 -2.85
N GLY A 140 -12.38 27.26 -3.73
CA GLY A 140 -11.19 28.11 -3.88
C GLY A 140 -10.20 28.00 -2.72
N LYS A 141 -10.27 26.95 -1.89
CA LYS A 141 -9.41 26.73 -0.73
C LYS A 141 -8.50 25.51 -0.90
N ILE A 142 -7.40 25.50 -0.15
CA ILE A 142 -6.57 24.31 0.04
C ILE A 142 -7.15 23.51 1.20
N VAL A 143 -7.32 22.21 1.03
CA VAL A 143 -7.92 21.35 2.04
C VAL A 143 -6.85 20.64 2.85
N LEU A 144 -6.87 20.75 4.18
CA LEU A 144 -6.05 19.95 5.10
C LEU A 144 -6.87 18.76 5.62
N CYS A 145 -6.43 17.54 5.32
CA CYS A 145 -7.18 16.32 5.57
C CYS A 145 -6.30 15.23 6.20
N ARG A 146 -6.85 14.51 7.18
CA ARG A 146 -6.21 13.33 7.78
C ARG A 146 -6.33 12.10 6.87
N TYR A 147 -5.32 11.25 6.89
CA TYR A 147 -5.43 9.87 6.42
C TYR A 147 -6.38 9.04 7.31
N GLY A 148 -6.90 7.91 6.79
CA GLY A 148 -7.88 7.06 7.47
C GLY A 148 -9.31 7.19 6.91
N ALA A 149 -10.24 6.33 7.35
CA ALA A 149 -11.67 6.28 6.97
C ALA A 149 -12.03 6.03 5.48
N LEU A 150 -11.35 6.67 4.52
CA LEU A 150 -11.57 6.53 3.08
C LEU A 150 -10.24 6.36 2.34
N PHE A 151 -10.31 5.77 1.16
CA PHE A 151 -9.20 5.77 0.23
C PHE A 151 -8.81 7.21 -0.15
N ARG A 152 -7.51 7.45 -0.29
CA ARG A 152 -6.96 8.80 -0.48
C ARG A 152 -7.39 9.46 -1.78
N GLY A 153 -7.54 8.70 -2.87
CA GLY A 153 -8.07 9.22 -4.13
C GLY A 153 -9.51 9.72 -4.01
N ASP A 154 -10.35 9.03 -3.22
CA ASP A 154 -11.73 9.45 -2.98
C ASP A 154 -11.82 10.74 -2.15
N LYS A 155 -10.94 10.90 -1.14
CA LYS A 155 -10.84 12.15 -0.37
C LYS A 155 -10.58 13.34 -1.28
N VAL A 156 -9.61 13.20 -2.19
CA VAL A 156 -9.25 14.24 -3.16
C VAL A 156 -10.42 14.53 -4.09
N GLN A 157 -11.08 13.50 -4.62
CA GLN A 157 -12.22 13.67 -5.51
C GLN A 157 -13.38 14.43 -4.84
N LEU A 158 -13.71 14.08 -3.59
CA LEU A 158 -14.77 14.76 -2.84
C LEU A 158 -14.44 16.25 -2.60
N ALA A 159 -13.17 16.58 -2.42
CA ALA A 159 -12.70 17.96 -2.30
C ALA A 159 -12.77 18.70 -3.64
N VAL A 160 -12.33 18.07 -4.74
CA VAL A 160 -12.41 18.62 -6.11
C VAL A 160 -13.86 18.94 -6.48
N GLN A 161 -14.80 18.02 -6.22
CA GLN A 161 -16.24 18.22 -6.49
C GLN A 161 -16.84 19.43 -5.76
N ARG A 162 -16.21 19.86 -4.66
CA ARG A 162 -16.61 21.03 -3.86
C ARG A 162 -15.79 22.28 -4.17
N GLY A 163 -14.93 22.20 -5.20
CA GLY A 163 -14.15 23.33 -5.70
C GLY A 163 -12.89 23.63 -4.90
N ALA A 164 -12.34 22.67 -4.15
CA ALA A 164 -11.00 22.81 -3.61
C ALA A 164 -9.97 22.99 -4.74
N ILE A 165 -8.91 23.75 -4.47
CA ILE A 165 -7.84 24.05 -5.45
C ILE A 165 -6.53 23.32 -5.14
N GLY A 166 -6.45 22.65 -4.00
CA GLY A 166 -5.31 21.84 -3.57
C GLY A 166 -5.66 21.02 -2.33
N MET A 167 -4.90 19.97 -2.04
CA MET A 167 -5.09 19.16 -0.85
C MET A 167 -3.77 18.79 -0.18
N ILE A 168 -3.77 18.83 1.14
CA ILE A 168 -2.66 18.44 2.01
C ILE A 168 -3.16 17.26 2.85
N LEU A 169 -2.48 16.12 2.72
CA LEU A 169 -2.81 14.91 3.48
C LEU A 169 -1.81 14.72 4.61
N TYR A 170 -2.24 14.33 5.81
CA TYR A 170 -1.32 14.03 6.91
C TYR A 170 -1.81 12.87 7.76
N SER A 171 -0.87 12.19 8.42
CA SER A 171 -1.16 11.10 9.36
C SER A 171 -1.20 11.68 10.77
N ASP A 172 -2.40 11.88 11.32
CA ASP A 172 -2.55 12.40 12.69
C ASP A 172 -2.02 11.38 13.71
N PRO A 173 -1.26 11.79 14.74
CA PRO A 173 -0.79 10.88 15.78
C PRO A 173 -1.93 10.12 16.49
N PHE A 174 -3.15 10.66 16.49
CA PHE A 174 -4.31 9.97 17.04
C PHE A 174 -4.53 8.58 16.41
N ASP A 175 -4.32 8.47 15.10
CA ASP A 175 -4.55 7.23 14.34
C ASP A 175 -3.27 6.37 14.21
N TYR A 176 -2.09 6.99 14.22
CA TYR A 176 -0.83 6.37 13.82
C TYR A 176 0.21 6.26 14.94
N LYS A 177 -0.19 6.52 16.18
CA LYS A 177 0.67 6.45 17.37
C LYS A 177 -0.12 6.00 18.60
N SER A 178 0.41 5.01 19.33
CA SER A 178 -0.15 4.62 20.63
C SER A 178 0.39 5.48 21.76
N GLY A 179 -0.41 5.68 22.81
CA GLY A 179 -0.07 6.51 23.96
C GLY A 179 -0.34 8.00 23.78
N GLY A 180 -1.13 8.39 22.77
CA GLY A 180 -1.51 9.78 22.53
C GLY A 180 -0.31 10.68 22.20
N SER A 181 -0.34 11.93 22.67
CA SER A 181 0.71 12.92 22.41
C SER A 181 2.10 12.49 22.91
N ASP A 182 2.16 11.75 24.02
CA ASP A 182 3.40 11.42 24.73
C ASP A 182 3.97 10.04 24.36
N GLY A 183 3.27 9.31 23.50
CA GLY A 183 3.76 8.03 22.99
C GLY A 183 5.17 8.14 22.41
N LYS A 184 5.94 7.06 22.51
CA LYS A 184 7.23 6.98 21.83
C LYS A 184 7.00 6.57 20.38
N VAL A 185 7.88 7.03 19.49
CA VAL A 185 7.85 6.74 18.05
C VAL A 185 9.16 6.07 17.65
N PHE A 186 9.26 5.65 16.39
CA PHE A 186 10.51 5.11 15.88
C PHE A 186 11.67 6.12 16.09
N PRO A 187 12.82 5.70 16.64
CA PRO A 187 13.30 4.32 16.76
C PRO A 187 12.93 3.56 18.04
N HIS A 188 12.29 4.20 19.01
CA HIS A 188 12.04 3.59 20.31
C HIS A 188 10.87 2.62 20.31
N GLU A 189 9.85 2.92 19.50
CA GLU A 189 8.66 2.09 19.29
C GLU A 189 8.34 2.02 17.79
N ILE A 190 7.38 1.17 17.41
CA ILE A 190 7.00 0.96 15.99
C ILE A 190 6.15 2.09 15.39
N TRP A 191 5.82 3.13 16.17
CA TRP A 191 4.89 4.19 15.77
C TRP A 191 5.54 5.25 14.88
N LEU A 192 4.70 5.92 14.09
CA LEU A 192 5.11 6.88 13.07
C LEU A 192 5.83 8.11 13.68
N PRO A 193 7.06 8.44 13.25
CA PRO A 193 7.73 9.70 13.59
C PRO A 193 7.00 10.93 13.05
N ASP A 194 7.27 12.10 13.61
CA ASP A 194 6.60 13.37 13.26
C ASP A 194 6.87 13.86 11.84
N SER A 195 8.05 13.56 11.31
CA SER A 195 8.44 13.77 9.93
C SER A 195 8.11 12.59 9.01
N GLY A 196 7.40 11.57 9.50
CA GLY A 196 6.93 10.45 8.67
C GLY A 196 5.68 10.84 7.88
N ALA A 197 5.74 10.77 6.54
CA ALA A 197 4.60 10.99 5.66
C ALA A 197 4.23 9.70 4.92
N GLN A 198 2.93 9.38 4.88
CA GLN A 198 2.41 8.25 4.10
C GLN A 198 2.37 8.64 2.61
N ARG A 199 3.02 7.83 1.76
CA ARG A 199 2.92 7.92 0.29
C ARG A 199 1.74 7.06 -0.20
N GLY A 200 1.40 7.18 -1.47
CA GLY A 200 0.33 6.39 -2.06
C GLY A 200 -0.12 6.91 -3.41
N THR A 201 -0.76 6.04 -4.18
CA THR A 201 -1.44 6.40 -5.42
C THR A 201 -2.73 7.18 -5.14
N LEU A 202 -3.01 8.18 -5.98
CA LEU A 202 -4.30 8.88 -6.07
C LEU A 202 -5.17 8.36 -7.21
N LEU A 203 -4.68 7.36 -7.96
CA LEU A 203 -5.42 6.76 -9.06
C LEU A 203 -6.68 6.10 -8.53
N LYS A 204 -7.81 6.32 -9.22
CA LYS A 204 -9.14 5.80 -8.85
C LYS A 204 -9.62 4.66 -9.73
N THR A 205 -8.72 4.13 -10.54
CA THR A 205 -8.91 2.91 -11.31
C THR A 205 -7.75 1.99 -10.99
N ASP A 206 -7.94 0.73 -11.29
CA ASP A 206 -6.88 -0.25 -11.24
C ASP A 206 -6.28 -0.43 -12.65
N GLY A 207 -5.01 -0.85 -12.69
CA GLY A 207 -4.28 -1.10 -13.94
C GLY A 207 -3.67 0.15 -14.56
N ASP A 208 -3.02 -0.02 -15.72
CA ASP A 208 -2.48 1.11 -16.48
C ASP A 208 -3.64 2.00 -16.96
N PRO A 209 -3.72 3.26 -16.53
CA PRO A 209 -4.87 4.10 -16.86
C PRO A 209 -4.99 4.42 -18.35
N GLU A 210 -3.94 4.22 -19.15
CA GLU A 210 -3.97 4.49 -20.60
C GLU A 210 -4.49 3.33 -21.46
N THR A 211 -4.60 2.15 -20.89
CA THR A 211 -4.90 0.88 -21.59
C THR A 211 -5.95 0.08 -20.81
N PRO A 212 -7.12 0.68 -20.52
CA PRO A 212 -8.16 -0.01 -19.79
C PRO A 212 -8.58 -1.30 -20.52
N LEU A 213 -8.65 -2.41 -19.78
CA LEU A 213 -9.13 -3.71 -20.25
C LEU A 213 -8.32 -4.34 -21.40
N VAL A 214 -7.12 -3.84 -21.66
CA VAL A 214 -6.23 -4.44 -22.65
C VAL A 214 -4.79 -4.44 -22.17
N PRO A 215 -4.00 -5.43 -22.62
CA PRO A 215 -2.62 -5.46 -22.22
C PRO A 215 -1.79 -4.31 -22.84
N SER A 216 -1.40 -3.25 -22.13
CA SER A 216 -0.19 -2.36 -22.13
C SER A 216 1.17 -2.93 -22.60
N ARG A 217 1.17 -3.83 -23.58
CA ARG A 217 2.36 -4.17 -24.38
C ARG A 217 2.88 -2.93 -25.11
N TYR A 218 4.12 -3.05 -25.58
CA TYR A 218 4.77 -1.96 -26.32
C TYR A 218 4.01 -1.56 -27.61
N TYR A 219 3.22 -2.47 -28.18
CA TYR A 219 2.44 -2.27 -29.40
C TYR A 219 0.98 -1.86 -29.14
N THR A 220 0.57 -1.80 -27.87
CA THR A 220 -0.83 -1.56 -27.52
C THR A 220 -1.22 -0.11 -27.71
N TYR A 221 -2.37 0.09 -28.33
CA TYR A 221 -2.96 1.41 -28.51
C TYR A 221 -3.46 1.95 -27.18
N ARG A 222 -3.04 3.16 -26.84
CA ARG A 222 -3.44 3.88 -25.63
C ARG A 222 -4.64 4.74 -25.95
N THR A 223 -5.75 4.53 -25.24
CA THR A 223 -7.03 5.21 -25.52
C THR A 223 -7.19 6.48 -24.70
N GLU A 224 -6.49 6.58 -23.57
CA GLU A 224 -6.57 7.72 -22.66
C GLU A 224 -5.32 8.59 -22.70
N THR A 225 -5.47 9.85 -22.29
CA THR A 225 -4.38 10.80 -22.05
C THR A 225 -4.52 11.38 -20.64
N GLU A 226 -3.50 12.06 -20.13
CA GLU A 226 -3.60 12.74 -18.82
C GLU A 226 -4.83 13.66 -18.73
N GLU A 227 -5.15 14.40 -19.80
CA GLU A 227 -6.29 15.31 -19.84
C GLU A 227 -7.63 14.56 -19.75
N THR A 228 -7.78 13.47 -20.52
CA THR A 228 -9.01 12.67 -20.50
C THR A 228 -9.19 12.03 -19.13
N LEU A 229 -8.14 11.47 -18.56
CA LEU A 229 -8.16 10.85 -17.23
C LEU A 229 -8.52 11.84 -16.10
N ARG A 230 -8.06 13.09 -16.18
CA ARG A 230 -8.45 14.15 -15.23
C ARG A 230 -9.90 14.58 -15.42
N SER A 231 -10.37 14.71 -16.67
CA SER A 231 -11.76 15.09 -16.95
C SER A 231 -12.77 14.00 -16.55
N GLN A 232 -12.37 12.73 -16.62
CA GLN A 232 -13.13 11.58 -16.14
C GLN A 232 -13.03 11.36 -14.62
N HIS A 233 -12.28 12.20 -13.90
CA HIS A 233 -12.05 12.07 -12.45
C HIS A 233 -11.35 10.77 -12.03
N ILE A 234 -10.58 10.15 -12.93
CA ILE A 234 -9.73 9.00 -12.63
C ILE A 234 -8.41 9.48 -12.00
N LEU A 235 -7.88 10.61 -12.50
CA LEU A 235 -6.75 11.34 -11.93
C LEU A 235 -7.23 12.63 -11.25
N PRO A 236 -6.61 13.05 -10.14
CA PRO A 236 -6.99 14.28 -9.44
C PRO A 236 -6.65 15.52 -10.26
N SER A 237 -7.52 16.52 -10.37
CA SER A 237 -7.24 17.75 -11.15
C SER A 237 -6.50 18.85 -10.36
N ILE A 238 -6.14 18.59 -9.09
CA ILE A 238 -5.53 19.57 -8.18
C ILE A 238 -4.18 19.06 -7.63
N PRO A 239 -3.27 19.96 -7.21
CA PRO A 239 -2.05 19.58 -6.50
C PRO A 239 -2.37 18.93 -5.14
N VAL A 240 -1.72 17.81 -4.86
CA VAL A 240 -1.87 17.04 -3.62
C VAL A 240 -0.50 16.69 -3.05
N MET A 241 -0.31 16.96 -1.75
CA MET A 241 0.96 16.67 -1.06
C MET A 241 0.69 16.00 0.28
N PRO A 242 1.26 14.81 0.55
CA PRO A 242 1.27 14.25 1.90
C PRO A 242 2.33 14.95 2.74
N ILE A 243 2.13 15.05 4.04
CA ILE A 243 3.11 15.60 4.99
C ILE A 243 3.12 14.82 6.29
N GLY A 244 4.25 14.89 7.01
CA GLY A 244 4.31 14.46 8.40
C GLY A 244 3.53 15.41 9.31
N TYR A 245 3.09 14.90 10.47
CA TYR A 245 2.31 15.70 11.41
C TYR A 245 3.12 16.85 12.04
N ARG A 246 4.47 16.81 11.98
CA ARG A 246 5.36 17.95 12.27
C ARG A 246 4.99 19.18 11.44
N ASP A 247 4.75 19.00 10.16
CA ASP A 247 4.45 20.09 9.24
C ASP A 247 2.95 20.45 9.26
N ALA A 248 2.08 19.46 9.50
CA ALA A 248 0.65 19.70 9.70
C ALA A 248 0.39 20.59 10.94
N LYS A 249 1.16 20.39 12.01
CA LYS A 249 1.15 21.25 13.20
C LYS A 249 1.46 22.70 12.85
N LYS A 250 2.53 22.96 12.07
CA LYS A 250 2.89 24.32 11.64
C LYS A 250 1.77 24.96 10.81
N ILE A 251 1.09 24.21 9.94
CA ILE A 251 -0.04 24.73 9.16
C ILE A 251 -1.19 25.12 10.10
N MET A 252 -1.58 24.21 11.00
CA MET A 252 -2.67 24.42 11.96
C MET A 252 -2.41 25.61 12.90
N GLU A 253 -1.16 25.83 13.32
CA GLU A 253 -0.74 26.99 14.14
C GLU A 253 -0.92 28.33 13.42
N ASN A 254 -0.97 28.33 12.08
CA ASN A 254 -1.21 29.52 11.26
C ASN A 254 -2.70 29.70 10.89
N LEU A 255 -3.61 28.90 11.46
CA LEU A 255 -5.05 29.10 11.33
C LEU A 255 -5.56 29.97 12.48
N ASP A 256 -6.36 30.98 12.17
CA ASP A 256 -6.91 31.96 13.11
C ASP A 256 -8.45 31.89 13.25
N GLY A 257 -9.09 30.92 12.57
CA GLY A 257 -10.52 30.69 12.66
C GLY A 257 -10.97 30.01 13.96
N PRO A 258 -12.27 29.68 14.09
CA PRO A 258 -12.83 29.10 15.28
C PRO A 258 -12.24 27.71 15.56
N GLU A 259 -12.11 27.43 16.86
CA GLU A 259 -11.70 26.12 17.35
C GLU A 259 -12.72 25.07 16.92
N VAL A 260 -12.20 23.89 16.58
CA VAL A 260 -13.02 22.75 16.23
C VAL A 260 -13.91 22.37 17.42
N GLN A 261 -15.22 22.41 17.21
CA GLN A 261 -16.22 22.10 18.26
C GLN A 261 -16.58 20.60 18.31
N PHE A 262 -16.21 19.85 17.27
CA PHE A 262 -16.52 18.41 17.17
C PHE A 262 -15.39 17.61 17.81
N HIS A 263 -15.69 16.86 18.87
CA HIS A 263 -14.66 16.11 19.60
C HIS A 263 -13.96 15.06 18.72
N ASP A 264 -14.71 14.40 17.82
CA ASP A 264 -14.22 13.42 16.85
C ASP A 264 -13.31 14.03 15.75
N TRP A 265 -13.22 15.36 15.68
CA TRP A 265 -12.33 16.07 14.77
C TRP A 265 -11.03 16.52 15.44
N ILE A 266 -10.86 16.32 16.75
CA ILE A 266 -9.66 16.69 17.50
C ILE A 266 -8.71 15.49 17.52
N GLY A 267 -7.45 15.72 17.15
CA GLY A 267 -6.43 14.68 17.05
C GLY A 267 -5.40 14.80 18.17
N SER A 268 -4.20 14.27 17.97
CA SER A 268 -3.15 14.20 19.01
C SER A 268 -1.86 14.96 18.66
N MET A 269 -1.94 16.05 17.88
CA MET A 269 -0.79 16.92 17.56
C MET A 269 -0.34 17.86 18.69
N ASN A 270 -1.01 17.84 19.86
CA ASN A 270 -0.74 18.74 21.00
C ASN A 270 -0.76 20.24 20.62
N ILE A 271 -1.83 20.64 19.94
CA ILE A 271 -2.16 22.01 19.54
C ILE A 271 -3.68 22.16 19.48
N THR A 272 -4.15 23.41 19.45
CA THR A 272 -5.57 23.71 19.17
C THR A 272 -5.88 23.46 17.70
N TYR A 273 -6.84 22.58 17.42
CA TYR A 273 -7.36 22.38 16.08
C TYR A 273 -8.36 23.48 15.73
N ARG A 274 -8.15 24.13 14.58
CA ARG A 274 -9.02 25.19 14.04
C ARG A 274 -9.51 24.78 12.67
N THR A 275 -10.75 25.17 12.35
CA THR A 275 -11.41 24.72 11.12
C THR A 275 -10.86 25.42 9.87
N HIS A 276 -10.49 26.69 9.97
CA HIS A 276 -10.00 27.49 8.84
C HIS A 276 -9.17 28.67 9.34
N GLY A 277 -8.60 29.43 8.42
CA GLY A 277 -7.96 30.71 8.73
C GLY A 277 -7.90 31.67 7.54
N SER A 278 -7.46 32.89 7.81
CA SER A 278 -7.31 33.98 6.85
C SER A 278 -5.96 33.95 6.10
N ALA A 279 -4.95 33.29 6.67
CA ALA A 279 -3.62 33.17 6.10
C ALA A 279 -3.65 32.49 4.72
N ILE A 280 -2.86 33.00 3.78
CA ILE A 280 -2.74 32.46 2.43
C ILE A 280 -1.55 31.49 2.39
N PHE A 281 -1.80 30.30 1.86
CA PHE A 281 -0.80 29.25 1.71
C PHE A 281 -0.48 29.06 0.23
N ARG A 282 0.77 28.71 -0.05
CA ARG A 282 1.27 28.29 -1.36
C ARG A 282 1.68 26.83 -1.29
N LEU A 283 0.91 25.97 -1.93
CA LEU A 283 1.20 24.55 -2.12
C LEU A 283 1.79 24.36 -3.51
N THR A 284 3.05 23.95 -3.61
CA THR A 284 3.71 23.69 -4.88
C THR A 284 4.05 22.21 -5.00
N VAL A 285 3.51 21.56 -6.03
CA VAL A 285 3.78 20.17 -6.38
C VAL A 285 4.52 20.09 -7.70
N HIS A 286 5.59 19.31 -7.72
CA HIS A 286 6.40 18.98 -8.88
C HIS A 286 6.30 17.48 -9.15
N SER A 287 5.45 17.12 -10.10
CA SER A 287 5.27 15.73 -10.54
C SER A 287 5.38 15.63 -12.06
N THR A 288 5.82 14.46 -12.53
CA THR A 288 6.02 14.19 -13.96
C THR A 288 5.49 12.81 -14.31
N PHE A 289 4.66 12.76 -15.34
CA PHE A 289 4.20 11.52 -15.97
C PHE A 289 5.23 10.96 -16.92
N THR A 290 5.40 9.64 -16.91
CA THR A 290 6.37 9.00 -17.77
C THR A 290 6.06 7.52 -17.95
N HIS A 291 6.21 7.04 -19.19
CA HIS A 291 6.11 5.61 -19.45
C HIS A 291 7.32 4.88 -18.91
N ARG A 292 7.07 3.80 -18.17
CA ARG A 292 8.10 2.91 -17.64
C ARG A 292 7.79 1.47 -17.99
N VAL A 293 8.84 0.67 -18.08
CA VAL A 293 8.70 -0.77 -18.23
C VAL A 293 8.69 -1.38 -16.84
N VAL A 294 7.59 -2.04 -16.50
CA VAL A 294 7.43 -2.83 -15.27
C VAL A 294 7.49 -4.32 -15.63
N LYS A 295 7.93 -5.17 -14.69
CA LYS A 295 8.22 -6.58 -14.99
C LYS A 295 7.73 -7.54 -13.91
N ASN A 296 6.79 -8.40 -14.29
CA ASN A 296 6.34 -9.48 -13.41
C ASN A 296 7.24 -10.71 -13.54
N VAL A 297 7.43 -11.44 -12.44
CA VAL A 297 8.19 -12.71 -12.40
C VAL A 297 7.23 -13.84 -12.01
N ILE A 298 7.16 -14.87 -12.86
CA ILE A 298 6.33 -16.05 -12.65
C ILE A 298 7.24 -17.27 -12.58
N ALA A 299 7.39 -17.85 -11.39
CA ALA A 299 8.18 -19.06 -11.16
C ALA A 299 7.26 -20.27 -10.97
N THR A 300 7.42 -21.29 -11.81
CA THR A 300 6.49 -22.42 -11.93
C THR A 300 7.12 -23.73 -11.48
N LEU A 301 6.47 -24.42 -10.54
CA LEU A 301 6.73 -25.82 -10.20
C LEU A 301 5.62 -26.69 -10.76
N PHE A 302 5.93 -27.41 -11.84
CA PHE A 302 4.95 -28.25 -12.51
C PHE A 302 4.45 -29.41 -11.64
N GLY A 303 3.13 -29.56 -11.61
CA GLY A 303 2.45 -30.66 -10.93
C GLY A 303 2.68 -32.00 -11.61
N ARG A 304 2.59 -33.08 -10.83
CA ARG A 304 2.82 -34.45 -11.32
C ARG A 304 1.61 -35.06 -12.03
N ASN A 305 0.39 -34.78 -11.56
CA ASN A 305 -0.83 -35.44 -12.04
C ASN A 305 -1.75 -34.51 -12.81
N GLU A 306 -1.88 -33.26 -12.35
CA GLU A 306 -2.71 -32.22 -12.94
C GLU A 306 -1.83 -30.98 -13.20
N PRO A 307 -0.85 -31.05 -14.13
CA PRO A 307 0.05 -29.93 -14.42
C PRO A 307 -0.68 -28.71 -15.02
N ASP A 308 -1.89 -28.91 -15.51
CA ASP A 308 -2.81 -27.90 -16.04
C ASP A 308 -3.76 -27.33 -14.98
N ARG A 309 -3.53 -27.57 -13.69
CA ARG A 309 -4.25 -26.91 -12.58
C ARG A 309 -3.28 -26.11 -11.74
N TYR A 310 -3.63 -24.86 -11.44
CA TYR A 310 -2.70 -23.89 -10.87
C TYR A 310 -3.14 -23.47 -9.46
N VAL A 311 -2.20 -23.49 -8.51
CA VAL A 311 -2.33 -22.80 -7.22
C VAL A 311 -1.30 -21.69 -7.22
N LEU A 312 -1.77 -20.44 -7.14
CA LEU A 312 -0.93 -19.26 -7.28
C LEU A 312 -0.65 -18.69 -5.88
N PHE A 313 0.62 -18.39 -5.60
CA PHE A 313 1.05 -17.53 -4.51
C PHE A 313 1.37 -16.15 -5.10
N SER A 314 0.71 -15.12 -4.59
CA SER A 314 0.68 -13.78 -5.16
C SER A 314 1.18 -12.75 -4.16
N ASN A 315 2.10 -11.88 -4.60
CA ASN A 315 2.68 -10.79 -3.80
C ASN A 315 3.47 -9.81 -4.69
N HIS A 316 3.24 -8.50 -4.59
CA HIS A 316 4.07 -7.49 -5.26
C HIS A 316 5.45 -7.28 -4.62
N TYR A 317 6.43 -6.77 -5.36
CA TYR A 317 7.78 -6.52 -4.83
C TYR A 317 8.22 -5.06 -4.91
N ASP A 318 7.51 -4.22 -5.67
CA ASP A 318 7.77 -2.78 -5.68
C ASP A 318 7.30 -2.13 -4.38
N ALA A 319 7.93 -1.02 -4.00
CA ALA A 319 7.56 -0.28 -2.79
C ALA A 319 7.79 1.22 -2.96
N TRP A 320 7.12 2.05 -2.16
CA TRP A 320 7.38 3.49 -2.15
C TRP A 320 8.80 3.92 -1.74
N VAL A 321 9.46 3.12 -0.89
CA VAL A 321 10.83 3.37 -0.41
C VAL A 321 11.60 2.05 -0.41
N LYS A 322 11.85 1.46 0.76
CA LYS A 322 12.58 0.19 0.94
C LYS A 322 11.69 -1.02 1.15
N GLY A 323 10.40 -0.80 1.42
CA GLY A 323 9.37 -1.83 1.54
C GLY A 323 9.64 -3.03 2.46
N ALA A 324 10.38 -2.85 3.56
CA ALA A 324 10.77 -3.99 4.41
C ALA A 324 9.58 -4.78 5.00
N ILE A 325 8.44 -4.11 5.23
CA ILE A 325 7.18 -4.74 5.60
C ILE A 325 6.36 -4.91 4.31
N ASP A 326 5.86 -3.80 3.80
CA ASP A 326 5.06 -3.70 2.59
C ASP A 326 6.00 -3.47 1.38
N PRO A 327 6.23 -4.49 0.52
CA PRO A 327 5.70 -5.86 0.56
C PRO A 327 6.73 -6.95 0.94
N LEU A 328 7.99 -6.59 1.16
CA LEU A 328 9.09 -7.55 1.12
C LEU A 328 9.08 -8.56 2.26
N SER A 329 8.33 -8.32 3.34
CA SER A 329 8.12 -9.32 4.39
C SER A 329 7.45 -10.59 3.85
N ALA A 330 6.51 -10.43 2.93
CA ALA A 330 5.80 -11.53 2.28
C ALA A 330 6.59 -12.06 1.08
N THR A 331 7.24 -11.21 0.28
CA THR A 331 8.19 -11.67 -0.77
C THR A 331 9.28 -12.57 -0.19
N ALA A 332 9.88 -12.17 0.93
CA ALA A 332 10.92 -12.93 1.62
C ALA A 332 10.43 -14.30 2.09
N THR A 333 9.20 -14.35 2.58
CA THR A 333 8.53 -15.58 3.01
C THR A 333 8.21 -16.48 1.82
N MET A 334 7.76 -15.90 0.70
CA MET A 334 7.49 -16.61 -0.55
C MET A 334 8.74 -17.28 -1.12
N LEU A 335 9.88 -16.60 -1.09
CA LEU A 335 11.18 -17.17 -1.46
C LEU A 335 11.58 -18.36 -0.56
N GLU A 336 11.35 -18.26 0.74
CA GLU A 336 11.62 -19.36 1.67
C GLU A 336 10.69 -20.56 1.42
N ILE A 337 9.40 -20.33 1.11
CA ILE A 337 8.48 -21.39 0.69
C ILE A 337 9.00 -22.07 -0.57
N ALA A 338 9.41 -21.30 -1.58
CA ALA A 338 9.93 -21.84 -2.83
C ALA A 338 11.20 -22.67 -2.61
N ARG A 339 12.12 -22.18 -1.77
CA ARG A 339 13.35 -22.89 -1.39
C ARG A 339 13.04 -24.23 -0.70
N VAL A 340 12.13 -24.22 0.29
CA VAL A 340 11.73 -25.42 1.04
C VAL A 340 11.06 -26.45 0.14
N LEU A 341 10.15 -26.04 -0.75
CA LEU A 341 9.50 -26.96 -1.69
C LEU A 341 10.50 -27.59 -2.67
N SER A 342 11.48 -26.80 -3.14
CA SER A 342 12.56 -27.31 -3.98
C SER A 342 13.43 -28.33 -3.24
N GLU A 343 13.79 -28.03 -1.99
CA GLU A 343 14.58 -28.93 -1.14
C GLU A 343 13.83 -30.25 -0.88
N ILE A 344 12.54 -30.19 -0.56
CA ILE A 344 11.71 -31.39 -0.35
C ILE A 344 11.65 -32.23 -1.63
N ASN A 345 11.44 -31.60 -2.79
CA ASN A 345 11.44 -32.29 -4.09
C ASN A 345 12.79 -32.99 -4.33
N ARG A 346 13.91 -32.30 -4.08
CA ARG A 346 15.26 -32.87 -4.26
C ARG A 346 15.56 -34.03 -3.30
N LEU A 347 15.15 -33.93 -2.03
CA LEU A 347 15.48 -34.92 -1.00
C LEU A 347 14.55 -36.15 -1.01
N THR A 348 13.29 -35.97 -1.38
CA THR A 348 12.25 -37.01 -1.24
C THR A 348 11.63 -37.45 -2.56
N ASN A 349 12.00 -36.80 -3.67
CA ASN A 349 11.34 -36.93 -4.98
C ASN A 349 9.83 -36.64 -4.92
N TRP A 350 9.38 -35.89 -3.91
CA TRP A 350 8.01 -35.44 -3.81
C TRP A 350 7.72 -34.37 -4.85
N ARG A 351 6.54 -34.47 -5.48
CA ARG A 351 6.00 -33.42 -6.34
C ARG A 351 4.55 -33.14 -5.98
N ALA A 352 4.18 -31.87 -6.06
CA ALA A 352 2.79 -31.46 -5.90
C ALA A 352 1.90 -32.14 -6.95
N ARG A 353 0.67 -32.47 -6.58
CA ARG A 353 -0.31 -33.05 -7.51
C ARG A 353 -0.63 -32.08 -8.65
N ARG A 354 -0.79 -30.79 -8.30
CA ARG A 354 -1.10 -29.65 -9.16
C ARG A 354 0.12 -28.74 -9.28
N THR A 355 0.12 -27.88 -10.30
CA THR A 355 1.18 -26.90 -10.50
C THR A 355 1.07 -25.78 -9.46
N ILE A 356 2.21 -25.40 -8.89
CA ILE A 356 2.34 -24.26 -7.98
C ILE A 356 3.07 -23.14 -8.74
N MET A 357 2.52 -21.93 -8.67
CA MET A 357 3.10 -20.75 -9.31
C MET A 357 3.36 -19.69 -8.24
N PHE A 358 4.59 -19.17 -8.20
CA PHE A 358 4.95 -18.01 -7.41
C PHE A 358 4.95 -16.79 -8.33
N CYS A 359 4.11 -15.83 -8.01
CA CYS A 359 3.87 -14.64 -8.82
C CYS A 359 4.35 -13.42 -8.05
N SER A 360 5.39 -12.77 -8.57
CA SER A 360 5.94 -11.53 -8.04
C SER A 360 5.61 -10.37 -8.97
N TRP A 361 4.84 -9.42 -8.46
CA TRP A 361 4.23 -8.34 -9.25
C TRP A 361 4.96 -7.00 -9.09
N ASP A 362 4.95 -6.18 -10.13
CA ASP A 362 5.62 -4.87 -10.17
C ASP A 362 4.63 -3.73 -10.44
N ALA A 363 4.71 -2.63 -9.71
CA ALA A 363 3.84 -1.46 -9.78
C ALA A 363 2.47 -1.62 -9.12
N GLU A 364 2.35 -2.47 -8.09
CA GLU A 364 1.15 -2.53 -7.25
C GLU A 364 0.85 -1.18 -6.62
N GLU A 365 1.88 -0.51 -6.12
CA GLU A 365 1.74 0.72 -5.33
C GLU A 365 1.13 1.87 -6.15
N PHE A 366 1.23 1.78 -7.48
CA PHE A 366 0.73 2.77 -8.42
C PHE A 366 -0.74 2.58 -8.81
N GLY A 367 -1.44 1.57 -8.28
CA GLY A 367 -2.84 1.30 -8.61
C GLY A 367 -3.00 -0.11 -9.12
N LEU A 368 -2.42 -1.06 -8.38
CA LEU A 368 -2.36 -2.46 -8.74
C LEU A 368 -1.74 -2.67 -10.11
N ILE A 369 -0.92 -1.76 -10.67
CA ILE A 369 -0.47 -1.85 -12.06
C ILE A 369 0.35 -3.12 -12.30
N GLY A 370 0.88 -3.84 -11.32
CA GLY A 370 1.52 -5.16 -11.52
C GLY A 370 0.55 -6.33 -11.68
N THR A 371 -0.55 -6.25 -10.95
CA THR A 371 -1.61 -7.29 -10.87
C THR A 371 -2.88 -6.94 -11.58
N GLU A 372 -3.03 -5.71 -11.98
CA GLU A 372 -3.91 -5.18 -13.00
C GLU A 372 -3.06 -4.79 -14.22
N SER A 373 -1.73 -4.95 -14.17
CA SER A 373 -1.01 -5.58 -15.31
C SER A 373 -1.06 -7.10 -15.26
N SER A 374 -1.74 -7.67 -14.27
CA SER A 374 -2.43 -8.94 -14.48
C SER A 374 -3.80 -8.73 -15.13
N THR A 375 -4.27 -7.51 -15.40
CA THR A 375 -5.16 -7.29 -16.56
C THR A 375 -4.35 -7.62 -17.81
N GLU A 376 -3.04 -7.37 -17.90
CA GLU A 376 -2.27 -7.95 -19.01
C GLU A 376 -2.04 -9.46 -18.94
N TRP A 377 -1.52 -9.97 -17.81
CA TRP A 377 -1.14 -11.37 -17.69
C TRP A 377 -2.37 -12.26 -17.53
N VAL A 378 -3.35 -11.86 -16.71
CA VAL A 378 -4.67 -12.49 -16.63
C VAL A 378 -5.55 -12.13 -17.82
N GLU A 379 -5.45 -11.04 -18.59
CA GLU A 379 -6.20 -10.98 -19.89
C GLU A 379 -5.53 -11.83 -20.96
N GLU A 380 -4.21 -11.73 -21.10
CA GLU A 380 -3.42 -12.59 -22.00
C GLU A 380 -3.65 -14.07 -21.70
N LEU A 381 -3.78 -14.42 -20.42
CA LEU A 381 -4.03 -15.78 -19.94
C LEU A 381 -5.42 -15.96 -19.33
N MET A 382 -6.40 -15.13 -19.69
CA MET A 382 -7.73 -15.13 -19.03
C MET A 382 -8.41 -16.46 -19.14
N LYS A 383 -8.45 -16.96 -20.38
CA LYS A 383 -9.07 -18.23 -20.70
C LYS A 383 -8.36 -19.38 -19.99
N PRO A 384 -7.02 -19.51 -20.05
CA PRO A 384 -6.29 -20.47 -19.23
C PRO A 384 -6.60 -20.37 -17.73
N LEU A 385 -6.51 -19.19 -17.13
CA LEU A 385 -6.63 -19.01 -15.68
C LEU A 385 -8.05 -19.28 -15.19
N GLN A 386 -9.07 -18.79 -15.91
CA GLN A 386 -10.47 -19.06 -15.59
C GLN A 386 -10.79 -20.56 -15.58
N GLN A 387 -10.13 -21.35 -16.44
CA GLN A 387 -10.37 -22.80 -16.55
C GLN A 387 -9.47 -23.65 -15.64
N ARG A 388 -8.33 -23.11 -15.19
CA ARG A 388 -7.24 -23.90 -14.61
C ARG A 388 -6.78 -23.43 -13.24
N ALA A 389 -6.98 -22.17 -12.88
CA ALA A 389 -6.65 -21.66 -11.56
C ALA A 389 -7.63 -22.27 -10.53
N VAL A 390 -7.06 -22.90 -9.50
CA VAL A 390 -7.79 -23.57 -8.43
C VAL A 390 -7.96 -22.64 -7.23
N ALA A 391 -6.91 -21.88 -6.92
CA ALA A 391 -6.93 -20.86 -5.87
C ALA A 391 -5.76 -19.89 -6.07
N VAL A 392 -5.98 -18.64 -5.67
CA VAL A 392 -4.90 -17.67 -5.47
C VAL A 392 -4.81 -17.35 -3.98
N ILE A 393 -3.59 -17.44 -3.46
CA ILE A 393 -3.22 -17.13 -2.08
C ILE A 393 -2.38 -15.87 -2.14
N ASN A 394 -2.98 -14.75 -1.76
CA ASN A 394 -2.28 -13.47 -1.70
C ASN A 394 -1.78 -13.21 -0.29
N VAL A 395 -0.51 -12.85 -0.17
CA VAL A 395 0.06 -12.29 1.05
C VAL A 395 0.78 -11.03 0.60
N ASP A 396 0.29 -9.89 1.03
CA ASP A 396 0.81 -8.59 0.62
C ASP A 396 1.96 -8.17 1.55
N ASN A 397 1.67 -8.19 2.85
CA ASN A 397 2.66 -7.94 3.88
C ASN A 397 2.34 -8.78 5.11
N ILE A 398 3.39 -9.12 5.86
CA ILE A 398 3.33 -9.81 7.14
C ILE A 398 3.75 -8.81 8.21
N SER A 399 2.75 -8.19 8.83
CA SER A 399 2.93 -7.20 9.88
C SER A 399 2.38 -7.70 11.23
N GLY A 400 3.07 -7.35 12.31
CA GLY A 400 2.65 -7.66 13.68
C GLY A 400 2.98 -9.09 14.16
N ASN A 401 2.62 -9.37 15.41
CA ASN A 401 2.93 -10.63 16.11
C ASN A 401 1.78 -11.12 17.01
N THR A 402 0.59 -10.51 16.89
CA THR A 402 -0.52 -10.73 17.82
C THR A 402 -1.39 -11.91 17.39
N SER A 403 -1.97 -11.85 16.19
CA SER A 403 -2.92 -12.83 15.69
C SER A 403 -2.87 -12.92 14.17
N LEU A 404 -3.38 -14.01 13.62
CA LEU A 404 -3.63 -14.14 12.20
C LEU A 404 -4.85 -13.30 11.81
N SER A 405 -4.76 -12.61 10.67
CA SER A 405 -5.88 -11.98 9.97
C SER A 405 -6.08 -12.73 8.66
N VAL A 406 -7.33 -13.01 8.29
CA VAL A 406 -7.64 -13.70 7.03
C VAL A 406 -8.90 -13.10 6.42
N LYS A 407 -8.85 -12.82 5.12
CA LYS A 407 -10.03 -12.64 4.30
C LYS A 407 -10.06 -13.73 3.23
N ALA A 408 -11.21 -14.34 2.99
CA ALA A 408 -11.33 -15.39 1.99
C ALA A 408 -12.76 -15.55 1.50
N VAL A 409 -12.93 -16.24 0.38
CA VAL A 409 -14.25 -16.74 -0.01
C VAL A 409 -14.64 -17.97 0.83
N PRO A 410 -15.95 -18.21 1.07
CA PRO A 410 -16.43 -19.28 1.96
C PRO A 410 -15.87 -20.67 1.67
N LEU A 411 -15.61 -20.95 0.39
CA LEU A 411 -15.13 -22.23 -0.06
C LEU A 411 -13.74 -22.61 0.48
N LEU A 412 -12.92 -21.62 0.88
CA LEU A 412 -11.60 -21.86 1.44
C LEU A 412 -11.56 -21.85 2.97
N TYR A 413 -12.68 -21.54 3.65
CA TYR A 413 -12.72 -21.41 5.11
C TYR A 413 -12.22 -22.67 5.80
N ARG A 414 -12.72 -23.84 5.38
CA ARG A 414 -12.36 -25.11 6.00
C ARG A 414 -10.88 -25.44 5.85
N VAL A 415 -10.28 -25.16 4.68
CA VAL A 415 -8.85 -25.43 4.47
C VAL A 415 -7.98 -24.49 5.31
N ILE A 416 -8.36 -23.21 5.42
CA ILE A 416 -7.67 -22.23 6.28
C ILE A 416 -7.71 -22.67 7.74
N VAL A 417 -8.91 -22.91 8.27
CA VAL A 417 -9.10 -23.26 9.68
C VAL A 417 -8.35 -24.54 10.02
N ASN A 418 -8.40 -25.55 9.14
CA ASN A 418 -7.66 -26.79 9.31
C ASN A 418 -6.13 -26.58 9.24
N ALA A 419 -5.65 -25.65 8.41
CA ALA A 419 -4.23 -25.31 8.34
C ALA A 419 -3.79 -24.57 9.61
N ALA A 420 -4.53 -23.56 10.04
CA ALA A 420 -4.26 -22.78 11.25
C ALA A 420 -4.26 -23.65 12.52
N ALA A 421 -5.10 -24.69 12.58
CA ALA A 421 -5.12 -25.67 13.67
C ALA A 421 -3.85 -26.54 13.75
N LYS A 422 -3.09 -26.65 12.65
CA LYS A 422 -1.87 -27.47 12.57
C LYS A 422 -0.59 -26.66 12.76
N VAL A 423 -0.68 -25.34 12.74
CA VAL A 423 0.48 -24.46 12.88
C VAL A 423 0.52 -23.93 14.32
N ARG A 424 1.67 -24.13 14.97
CA ARG A 424 1.91 -23.65 16.33
C ARG A 424 1.95 -22.11 16.36
N SER A 425 1.41 -21.50 17.42
CA SER A 425 1.49 -20.04 17.60
C SER A 425 2.97 -19.61 17.76
N PRO A 426 3.43 -18.55 17.08
CA PRO A 426 4.78 -18.02 17.30
C PRO A 426 4.89 -17.22 18.60
N ASN A 427 3.78 -16.87 19.23
CA ASN A 427 3.74 -15.99 20.40
C ASN A 427 3.83 -16.78 21.72
N VAL A 428 4.90 -16.54 22.49
CA VAL A 428 5.14 -17.21 23.78
C VAL A 428 4.06 -16.90 24.82
N LEU A 429 3.46 -15.70 24.78
CA LEU A 429 2.38 -15.33 25.70
C LEU A 429 1.12 -16.17 25.45
N GLU A 430 0.85 -16.49 24.19
CA GLU A 430 -0.28 -17.32 23.79
C GLU A 430 -0.09 -18.75 24.32
N HIS A 431 1.13 -19.29 24.23
CA HIS A 431 1.45 -20.59 24.82
C HIS A 431 1.25 -20.63 26.34
N LYS A 432 1.63 -19.56 27.06
CA LYS A 432 1.41 -19.46 28.52
C LYS A 432 -0.06 -19.42 28.88
N ALA A 433 -0.90 -18.90 27.98
CA ALA A 433 -2.35 -18.86 28.13
C ALA A 433 -3.05 -20.09 27.53
N ASP A 434 -2.32 -21.19 27.32
CA ASP A 434 -2.76 -22.47 26.74
C ASP A 434 -3.37 -22.37 25.32
N ARG A 435 -3.07 -21.29 24.58
CA ARG A 435 -3.41 -21.12 23.17
C ARG A 435 -2.20 -21.53 22.32
N LYS A 436 -2.19 -22.79 21.88
CA LYS A 436 -0.99 -23.45 21.31
C LYS A 436 -0.88 -23.28 19.80
N THR A 437 -1.98 -23.08 19.10
CA THR A 437 -2.03 -23.01 17.64
C THR A 437 -2.37 -21.60 17.16
N LEU A 438 -2.10 -21.31 15.88
CA LEU A 438 -2.57 -20.07 15.25
C LEU A 438 -4.09 -19.95 15.33
N LEU A 439 -4.81 -21.07 15.22
CA LEU A 439 -6.26 -21.07 15.36
C LEU A 439 -6.73 -20.66 16.75
N ASP A 440 -6.03 -21.07 17.81
CA ASP A 440 -6.42 -20.73 19.19
C ASP A 440 -6.27 -19.23 19.46
N SER A 441 -5.14 -18.65 19.05
CA SER A 441 -4.92 -17.20 19.13
C SER A 441 -5.91 -16.44 18.27
N TRP A 442 -6.16 -16.90 17.04
CA TRP A 442 -7.10 -16.26 16.13
C TRP A 442 -8.53 -16.23 16.67
N LYS A 443 -9.01 -17.35 17.23
CA LYS A 443 -10.32 -17.40 17.91
C LYS A 443 -10.39 -16.44 19.09
N PHE A 444 -9.30 -16.25 19.83
CA PHE A 444 -9.31 -15.37 20.99
C PHE A 444 -9.43 -13.89 20.60
N TYR A 445 -8.64 -13.44 19.63
CA TYR A 445 -8.61 -12.03 19.24
C TYR A 445 -9.77 -11.64 18.30
N ASP A 446 -10.31 -12.58 17.51
CA ASP A 446 -11.40 -12.30 16.57
C ASP A 446 -12.50 -13.41 16.54
N PRO A 447 -13.27 -13.58 17.64
CA PRO A 447 -14.24 -14.68 17.82
C PRO A 447 -15.57 -14.48 17.07
N LYS A 448 -15.58 -13.93 15.86
CA LYS A 448 -16.84 -13.59 15.15
C LYS A 448 -17.04 -14.43 13.89
N GLY A 449 -17.24 -15.75 14.06
CA GLY A 449 -17.40 -16.70 12.96
C GLY A 449 -18.23 -16.16 11.78
N PRO A 450 -17.81 -16.41 10.53
CA PRO A 450 -18.06 -15.55 9.36
C PRO A 450 -19.53 -15.44 8.89
N ILE A 451 -20.44 -16.25 9.42
CA ILE A 451 -21.84 -16.33 8.97
C ILE A 451 -22.83 -16.51 10.15
N SER A 452 -22.45 -17.27 11.18
CA SER A 452 -23.35 -17.68 12.28
C SER A 452 -23.19 -16.87 13.57
N GLY A 453 -22.15 -16.02 13.68
CA GLY A 453 -21.77 -15.41 14.95
C GLY A 453 -21.26 -16.42 15.99
N ASP A 454 -20.97 -17.65 15.55
CA ASP A 454 -20.40 -18.70 16.39
C ASP A 454 -18.99 -18.29 16.86
N ARG A 455 -18.89 -18.02 18.17
CA ARG A 455 -17.64 -17.59 18.81
C ARG A 455 -16.59 -18.70 18.92
N SER A 456 -16.96 -19.93 18.60
CA SER A 456 -16.02 -21.04 18.52
C SER A 456 -15.24 -21.07 17.19
N ILE A 457 -15.61 -20.22 16.23
CA ILE A 457 -14.98 -20.10 14.90
C ILE A 457 -14.44 -18.67 14.75
N PRO A 458 -13.20 -18.49 14.25
CA PRO A 458 -12.67 -17.16 14.06
C PRO A 458 -13.35 -16.45 12.87
N SER A 459 -13.37 -15.12 12.91
CA SER A 459 -13.89 -14.31 11.81
C SER A 459 -13.04 -14.44 10.55
N ILE A 460 -13.71 -14.58 9.40
CA ILE A 460 -13.09 -14.52 8.08
C ILE A 460 -13.95 -13.59 7.24
N SER A 461 -13.47 -12.37 6.96
CA SER A 461 -14.22 -11.45 6.11
C SER A 461 -14.07 -11.83 4.62
N VAL A 462 -14.97 -11.35 3.78
CA VAL A 462 -14.81 -11.46 2.33
C VAL A 462 -13.78 -10.41 1.87
N PRO A 463 -12.80 -10.77 1.01
CA PRO A 463 -11.89 -9.79 0.42
C PRO A 463 -12.68 -8.79 -0.43
N THR A 464 -12.31 -7.51 -0.37
CA THR A 464 -12.95 -6.43 -1.14
C THR A 464 -11.99 -5.92 -2.22
N SER A 465 -11.04 -5.06 -1.83
CA SER A 465 -10.06 -4.40 -2.69
C SER A 465 -8.80 -4.11 -1.86
N GLY A 466 -7.76 -3.55 -2.49
CA GLY A 466 -6.59 -3.00 -1.82
C GLY A 466 -5.38 -3.92 -1.78
N SER A 467 -5.32 -4.90 -2.68
CA SER A 467 -4.11 -5.64 -3.04
C SER A 467 -4.36 -6.46 -4.31
N ASP A 468 -3.30 -7.08 -4.79
CA ASP A 468 -3.11 -7.95 -5.94
C ASP A 468 -4.17 -9.04 -6.20
N PHE A 469 -4.93 -9.46 -5.18
CA PHE A 469 -5.97 -10.47 -5.33
C PHE A 469 -7.20 -9.99 -6.10
N GLN A 470 -7.37 -8.68 -6.25
CA GLN A 470 -8.60 -8.05 -6.74
C GLN A 470 -9.01 -8.52 -8.14
N VAL A 471 -8.08 -8.60 -9.09
CA VAL A 471 -8.34 -9.04 -10.48
C VAL A 471 -8.87 -10.46 -10.53
N PHE A 472 -8.32 -11.33 -9.69
CA PHE A 472 -8.75 -12.71 -9.66
C PHE A 472 -10.19 -12.82 -9.18
N PHE A 473 -10.68 -11.90 -8.35
CA PHE A 473 -12.07 -11.88 -7.89
C PHE A 473 -13.07 -11.64 -9.04
N HIS A 474 -12.71 -10.77 -9.97
CA HIS A 474 -13.57 -10.41 -11.11
C HIS A 474 -13.56 -11.48 -12.23
N ILE A 475 -12.48 -12.25 -12.34
CA ILE A 475 -12.27 -13.20 -13.45
C ILE A 475 -12.52 -14.66 -13.04
N THR A 476 -12.15 -15.01 -11.81
CA THR A 476 -12.41 -16.34 -11.23
C THR A 476 -13.55 -16.25 -10.23
N TYR A 477 -14.75 -16.70 -10.63
CA TYR A 477 -15.90 -16.83 -9.71
C TYR A 477 -15.64 -17.82 -8.54
N HIS A 478 -14.43 -18.35 -8.42
CA HIS A 478 -14.11 -19.61 -7.78
C HIS A 478 -12.75 -19.48 -7.06
N PHE A 479 -12.81 -19.28 -5.73
CA PHE A 479 -11.77 -19.57 -4.71
C PHE A 479 -10.58 -18.59 -4.58
N LEU A 480 -10.69 -17.64 -3.63
CA LEU A 480 -9.61 -16.70 -3.24
C LEU A 480 -9.38 -16.61 -1.73
N LEU A 481 -8.11 -16.46 -1.36
CA LEU A 481 -7.60 -16.39 0.00
C LEU A 481 -6.57 -15.27 0.12
N THR A 482 -6.76 -14.38 1.08
CA THR A 482 -5.88 -13.22 1.33
C THR A 482 -5.53 -13.20 2.80
N PHE A 483 -4.24 -13.19 3.12
CA PHE A 483 -3.75 -13.05 4.49
C PHE A 483 -3.38 -11.60 4.80
#